data_AF-A0A2G5ENN1-F1
#
_entry.id   AF-A0A2G5ENN1-F1
#
_cell.length_a   1.000
_cell.length_b   1.000
_cell.length_c   1.000
_cell.angle_alpha   90.00
_cell.angle_beta   90.00
_cell.angle_gamma   90.00
#
_symmetry.space_group_name_H-M   'P 1'
#
loop_
_entity.id
_entity.type
_entity.pdbx_description
1 polymer ?
#
loop_
_entity_poly.entity_id
_entity_poly.type
_entity_poly.pdbx_seq_one_letter_code
_entity_poly.pdbx_strand_id
1 'polypeptide(L)'
;MATPIVDAEYLKEIDKARRDLRALISSKNCAPIMLRLAWHDAGTYDVNTKTGGANGSIRNDEELKHSANSGLKIAIDLLEPVKKRHPKITYADLYQLAGVVAVEVTGGPTIEFVPGRKVCNLAFDRNYFTAAGESHIVAFFRIQRYLPMRGDFQMLKKVYNTCVTSSIGWVYLTRIL
;
A
#
# COMPACT_ATOMS: atom_id res chain seq x y z
N MET A 1 -17.02 1.06 18.71
CA MET A 1 -16.11 1.66 17.71
C MET A 1 -14.80 1.97 18.42
N ALA A 2 -13.68 1.42 17.96
CA ALA A 2 -12.38 1.68 18.59
C ALA A 2 -12.04 3.17 18.42
N THR A 3 -11.73 3.84 19.52
CA THR A 3 -11.32 5.25 19.56
C THR A 3 -10.12 5.45 18.62
N PRO A 4 -10.12 6.47 17.75
CA PRO A 4 -8.95 6.74 16.93
C PRO A 4 -7.76 7.03 17.84
N ILE A 5 -6.68 6.28 17.66
CA ILE A 5 -5.40 6.49 18.37
C ILE A 5 -4.81 7.86 18.00
N VAL A 6 -5.24 8.42 16.88
CA VAL A 6 -4.80 9.70 16.32
C VAL A 6 -5.77 10.83 16.66
N ASP A 7 -5.24 12.04 16.77
CA ASP A 7 -6.04 13.23 17.04
C ASP A 7 -6.91 13.65 15.83
N ALA A 8 -7.90 14.50 16.09
CA ALA A 8 -8.84 14.97 15.08
C ALA A 8 -8.19 15.84 13.98
N GLU A 9 -7.03 16.45 14.27
CA GLU A 9 -6.31 17.25 13.29
C GLU A 9 -5.57 16.34 12.29
N TYR A 10 -5.01 15.24 12.76
CA TYR A 10 -4.41 14.19 11.94
C TYR A 10 -5.43 13.60 10.96
N LEU A 11 -6.66 13.33 11.42
CA LEU A 11 -7.74 12.86 10.54
C LEU A 11 -8.06 13.87 9.43
N LYS A 12 -8.15 15.16 9.77
CA LYS A 12 -8.37 16.23 8.77
C LYS A 12 -7.22 16.31 7.76
N GLU A 13 -5.97 16.08 8.20
CA GLU A 13 -4.83 16.02 7.29
C GLU A 13 -4.88 14.79 6.37
N ILE A 14 -5.27 13.62 6.88
CA ILE A 14 -5.51 12.43 6.05
C ILE A 14 -6.53 12.71 4.95
N ASP A 15 -7.64 13.38 5.27
CA ASP A 15 -8.66 13.72 4.27
C ASP A 15 -8.13 14.69 3.20
N LYS A 16 -7.31 15.67 3.60
CA LYS A 16 -6.65 16.58 2.64
C LYS A 16 -5.68 15.80 1.75
N ALA A 17 -4.83 14.96 2.34
CA ALA A 17 -3.89 14.14 1.59
C ALA A 17 -4.59 13.17 0.64
N ARG A 18 -5.74 12.60 1.02
CA ARG A 18 -6.55 11.73 0.14
C ARG A 18 -6.97 12.47 -1.13
N ARG A 19 -7.41 13.73 -1.01
CA ARG A 19 -7.79 14.56 -2.17
C ARG A 19 -6.59 14.86 -3.07
N ASP A 20 -5.46 15.22 -2.47
CA ASP A 20 -4.21 15.49 -3.18
C ASP A 20 -3.68 14.26 -3.91
N LEU A 21 -3.74 13.09 -3.27
CA LEU A 21 -3.39 11.80 -3.87
C LEU A 21 -4.32 11.48 -5.03
N ARG A 22 -5.63 11.72 -4.90
CA ARG A 22 -6.59 11.47 -5.98
C ARG A 22 -6.27 12.30 -7.22
N ALA A 23 -5.94 13.58 -7.02
CA ALA A 23 -5.52 14.47 -8.10
C ALA A 23 -4.19 14.03 -8.73
N LEU A 24 -3.19 13.68 -7.92
CA LEU A 24 -1.88 13.20 -8.39
C LEU A 24 -2.04 11.90 -9.21
N ILE A 25 -2.74 10.91 -8.66
CA ILE A 25 -2.88 9.58 -9.25
C ILE A 25 -3.64 9.65 -10.58
N SER A 26 -4.71 10.45 -10.63
CA SER A 26 -5.50 10.62 -11.86
C SER A 26 -4.72 11.39 -12.92
N SER A 27 -3.99 12.46 -12.53
CA SER A 27 -3.25 13.30 -13.49
C SER A 27 -2.01 12.62 -14.06
N LYS A 28 -1.32 11.79 -13.27
CA LYS A 28 -0.09 11.09 -13.70
C LYS A 28 -0.35 9.66 -14.17
N ASN A 29 -1.60 9.19 -14.11
CA ASN A 29 -1.99 7.82 -14.42
C ASN A 29 -1.09 6.78 -13.72
N CYS A 30 -0.80 7.00 -12.43
CA CYS A 30 0.17 6.22 -11.67
C CYS A 30 -0.48 5.30 -10.62
N ALA A 31 -1.79 5.06 -10.70
CA ALA A 31 -2.49 4.10 -9.83
C ALA A 31 -1.80 2.71 -9.76
N PRO A 32 -1.35 2.12 -10.89
CA PRO A 32 -0.55 0.89 -10.92
C PRO A 32 0.60 0.83 -9.91
N ILE A 33 1.47 1.83 -9.95
CA ILE A 33 2.71 1.84 -9.16
C ILE A 33 2.45 2.22 -7.70
N MET A 34 1.41 3.00 -7.43
CA MET A 34 1.00 3.35 -6.06
C MET A 34 0.41 2.15 -5.32
N LEU A 35 -0.43 1.37 -6.01
CA LEU A 35 -0.97 0.13 -5.45
C LEU A 35 0.16 -0.88 -5.18
N ARG A 36 1.11 -1.00 -6.12
CA ARG A 36 2.30 -1.85 -5.92
C ARG A 36 3.16 -1.39 -4.76
N LEU A 37 3.41 -0.08 -4.59
CA LEU A 37 4.18 0.42 -3.45
C LEU A 37 3.54 0.02 -2.12
N ALA A 38 2.24 0.28 -1.97
CA ALA A 38 1.50 -0.05 -0.75
C ALA A 38 1.48 -1.56 -0.45
N TRP A 39 1.39 -2.37 -1.52
CA TRP A 39 1.49 -3.82 -1.45
C TRP A 39 2.87 -4.30 -0.95
N HIS A 40 3.95 -3.81 -1.56
CA HIS A 40 5.30 -4.23 -1.21
C HIS A 40 5.69 -3.80 0.21
N ASP A 41 5.24 -2.62 0.66
CA ASP A 41 5.42 -2.14 2.03
C ASP A 41 4.70 -3.05 3.04
N ALA A 42 3.43 -3.39 2.78
CA ALA A 42 2.66 -4.27 3.67
C ALA A 42 3.12 -5.74 3.64
N GLY A 43 3.67 -6.19 2.51
CA GLY A 43 4.01 -7.59 2.25
C GLY A 43 5.23 -8.13 3.01
N THR A 44 5.95 -7.29 3.76
CA THR A 44 7.09 -7.71 4.59
C THR A 44 6.70 -8.21 5.98
N TYR A 45 5.40 -8.21 6.31
CA TYR A 45 4.91 -8.63 7.63
C TYR A 45 5.11 -10.13 7.87
N ASP A 46 5.80 -10.46 8.96
CA ASP A 46 5.96 -11.82 9.45
C ASP A 46 5.11 -12.04 10.71
N VAL A 47 4.19 -13.01 10.65
CA VAL A 47 3.28 -13.37 11.75
C VAL A 47 4.03 -13.93 12.96
N ASN A 48 5.12 -14.66 12.74
CA ASN A 48 5.84 -15.34 13.81
C ASN A 48 6.68 -14.36 14.63
N THR A 49 7.41 -13.48 13.94
CA THR A 49 8.26 -12.48 14.58
C THR A 49 7.53 -11.17 14.89
N LYS A 50 6.34 -10.95 14.31
CA LYS A 50 5.57 -9.70 14.37
C LYS A 50 6.36 -8.48 13.89
N THR A 51 7.27 -8.70 12.95
CA THR A 51 8.13 -7.65 12.36
C THR A 51 7.76 -7.38 10.90
N GLY A 52 8.22 -6.25 10.36
CA GLY A 52 7.86 -5.80 9.01
C GLY A 52 6.42 -5.29 8.91
N GLY A 53 5.90 -5.24 7.68
CA GLY A 53 4.55 -4.78 7.36
C GLY A 53 4.46 -3.30 7.03
N ALA A 54 3.24 -2.78 6.99
CA ALA A 54 2.90 -1.44 6.53
C ALA A 54 3.42 -0.32 7.47
N ASN A 55 4.72 -0.11 7.48
CA ASN A 55 5.44 0.76 8.41
C ASN A 55 6.32 1.79 7.67
N GLY A 56 6.30 1.81 6.34
CA GLY A 56 7.05 2.75 5.52
C GLY A 56 8.55 2.45 5.40
N SER A 57 9.03 1.28 5.83
CA SER A 57 10.45 0.89 5.74
C SER A 57 10.94 0.77 4.30
N ILE A 58 10.02 0.54 3.35
CA ILE A 58 10.31 0.42 1.92
C ILE A 58 11.02 1.65 1.31
N ARG A 59 11.05 2.78 2.04
CA ARG A 59 11.79 3.98 1.63
C ARG A 59 13.30 3.90 1.85
N ASN A 60 13.75 2.93 2.63
CA ASN A 60 15.16 2.79 2.97
C ASN A 60 15.92 2.17 1.79
N ASP A 61 17.12 2.67 1.52
CA ASP A 61 17.89 2.29 0.32
C ASP A 61 18.22 0.79 0.26
N GLU A 62 18.44 0.16 1.41
CA GLU A 62 18.67 -1.29 1.52
C GLU A 62 17.47 -2.08 1.01
N GLU A 63 16.26 -1.71 1.43
CA GLU A 63 15.02 -2.37 1.04
C GLU A 63 14.64 -2.04 -0.41
N LEU A 64 14.96 -0.85 -0.91
CA LEU A 64 14.75 -0.46 -2.32
C LEU A 64 15.65 -1.20 -3.30
N LYS A 65 16.85 -1.62 -2.86
CA LYS A 65 17.79 -2.39 -3.69
C LYS A 65 17.36 -3.84 -3.91
N HIS A 66 16.37 -4.33 -3.17
CA HIS A 66 15.79 -5.64 -3.41
C HIS A 66 15.22 -5.74 -4.83
N SER A 67 15.54 -6.83 -5.53
CA SER A 67 15.09 -7.05 -6.92
C SER A 67 13.57 -6.97 -7.07
N ALA A 68 12.83 -7.46 -6.06
CA ALA A 68 11.38 -7.38 -5.99
C ALA A 68 10.84 -5.93 -5.92
N ASN A 69 11.63 -4.98 -5.40
CA ASN A 69 11.26 -3.56 -5.21
C ASN A 69 11.75 -2.65 -6.35
N SER A 70 12.33 -3.23 -7.40
CA SER A 70 12.78 -2.50 -8.59
C SER A 70 11.70 -1.55 -9.13
N GLY A 71 12.07 -0.28 -9.32
CA GLY A 71 11.19 0.77 -9.84
C GLY A 71 10.33 1.49 -8.80
N LEU A 72 10.24 1.01 -7.54
CA LEU A 72 9.41 1.66 -6.52
C LEU A 72 9.93 3.02 -6.05
N LYS A 73 11.21 3.31 -6.29
CA LYS A 73 11.77 4.65 -6.07
C LYS A 73 10.99 5.74 -6.80
N ILE A 74 10.49 5.45 -8.01
CA ILE A 74 9.67 6.37 -8.80
C ILE A 74 8.36 6.69 -8.06
N ALA A 75 7.72 5.70 -7.44
CA ALA A 75 6.48 5.92 -6.68
C ALA A 75 6.74 6.79 -5.43
N ILE A 76 7.84 6.54 -4.72
CA ILE A 76 8.23 7.34 -3.56
C ILE A 76 8.48 8.79 -3.97
N ASP A 77 9.21 9.01 -5.07
CA ASP A 77 9.52 10.35 -5.57
C ASP A 77 8.28 11.12 -6.01
N LEU A 78 7.27 10.41 -6.55
CA LEU A 78 5.97 11.00 -6.88
C LEU A 78 5.16 11.40 -5.63
N LEU A 79 5.33 10.68 -4.52
CA LEU A 79 4.62 10.96 -3.26
C LEU A 79 5.29 12.05 -2.42
N GLU A 80 6.59 12.31 -2.64
CA GLU A 80 7.36 13.29 -1.87
C GLU A 80 6.76 14.71 -1.88
N PRO A 81 6.25 15.27 -3.00
CA PRO A 81 5.55 16.55 -2.98
C PRO A 81 4.28 16.54 -2.13
N VAL A 82 3.55 15.43 -2.09
CA VAL A 82 2.35 15.27 -1.23
C VAL A 82 2.78 15.22 0.23
N LYS A 83 3.85 14.46 0.54
CA LYS A 83 4.42 14.39 1.89
C LYS A 83 4.85 15.76 2.41
N LYS A 84 5.47 16.59 1.55
CA LYS A 84 5.89 17.96 1.89
C LYS A 84 4.72 18.88 2.22
N ARG A 85 3.57 18.72 1.55
CA ARG A 85 2.33 19.47 1.86
C ARG A 85 1.65 18.98 3.14
N HIS A 86 1.82 17.70 3.48
CA HIS A 86 1.25 17.08 4.68
C HIS A 86 2.34 16.53 5.60
N PRO A 87 3.13 17.41 6.26
CA PRO A 87 4.26 16.99 7.09
C PRO A 87 3.82 16.14 8.30
N LYS A 88 2.58 16.33 8.79
CA LYS A 88 2.03 15.58 9.93
C LYS A 88 1.80 14.10 9.65
N ILE A 89 1.46 13.72 8.42
CA ILE A 89 1.12 12.33 8.07
C ILE A 89 2.40 11.47 8.02
N THR A 90 2.38 10.28 8.60
CA THR A 90 3.52 9.36 8.53
C THR A 90 3.74 8.82 7.11
N TYR A 91 4.98 8.47 6.74
CA TYR A 91 5.24 7.80 5.46
C TYR A 91 4.46 6.49 5.33
N ALA A 92 4.34 5.75 6.44
CA ALA A 92 3.55 4.53 6.53
C ALA A 92 2.08 4.76 6.13
N ASP A 93 1.42 5.76 6.72
CA ASP A 93 0.04 6.08 6.37
C ASP A 93 -0.07 6.65 4.95
N LEU A 94 0.89 7.46 4.51
CA LEU A 94 0.88 8.03 3.15
C LEU A 94 0.93 6.95 2.06
N TYR A 95 1.81 5.95 2.20
CA TYR A 95 1.95 4.88 1.22
C TYR A 95 0.70 4.00 1.17
N GLN A 96 0.16 3.63 2.33
CA GLN A 96 -1.06 2.84 2.41
C GLN A 96 -2.29 3.60 1.89
N LEU A 97 -2.38 4.90 2.18
CA LEU A 97 -3.44 5.78 1.66
C LEU A 97 -3.33 5.91 0.13
N ALA A 98 -2.12 6.02 -0.42
CA ALA A 98 -1.91 6.06 -1.87
C ALA A 98 -2.41 4.79 -2.56
N GLY A 99 -2.18 3.62 -1.96
CA GLY A 99 -2.72 2.35 -2.46
C GLY A 99 -4.24 2.29 -2.43
N VAL A 100 -4.87 2.74 -1.34
CA VAL A 100 -6.34 2.83 -1.23
C VAL A 100 -6.91 3.77 -2.31
N VAL A 101 -6.34 4.97 -2.45
CA VAL A 101 -6.81 5.95 -3.44
C VAL A 101 -6.60 5.44 -4.87
N ALA A 102 -5.53 4.68 -5.14
CA ALA A 102 -5.30 4.07 -6.45
C ALA A 102 -6.42 3.09 -6.84
N VAL A 103 -6.90 2.28 -5.89
CA VAL A 103 -8.05 1.40 -6.12
C VAL A 103 -9.31 2.22 -6.41
N GLU A 104 -9.57 3.28 -5.65
CA GLU A 104 -10.77 4.12 -5.85
C GLU A 104 -10.75 4.90 -7.17
N VAL A 105 -9.59 5.37 -7.61
CA VAL A 105 -9.44 6.10 -8.88
C VAL A 105 -9.65 5.17 -10.08
N THR A 106 -9.29 3.88 -9.94
CA THR A 106 -9.44 2.88 -11.01
C THR A 106 -10.85 2.27 -11.08
N GLY A 107 -11.81 2.81 -10.32
CA GLY A 107 -13.20 2.33 -10.28
C GLY A 107 -13.43 1.19 -9.27
N GLY A 108 -12.48 0.97 -8.36
CA GLY A 108 -12.62 0.09 -7.21
C GLY A 108 -13.61 0.61 -6.16
N PRO A 109 -13.95 -0.23 -5.17
CA PRO A 109 -14.85 0.16 -4.09
C PRO A 109 -14.18 1.20 -3.17
N THR A 110 -14.99 1.98 -2.47
CA THR A 110 -14.48 2.85 -1.40
C THR A 110 -13.97 1.99 -0.26
N ILE A 111 -12.71 2.18 0.14
CA ILE A 111 -12.08 1.43 1.23
C ILE A 111 -11.95 2.34 2.44
N GLU A 112 -12.46 1.86 3.58
CA GLU A 112 -12.27 2.51 4.88
C GLU A 112 -10.78 2.50 5.24
N PHE A 113 -10.22 3.67 5.51
CA PHE A 113 -8.81 3.80 5.87
C PHE A 113 -8.67 4.10 7.35
N VAL A 114 -7.92 3.27 8.06
CA VAL A 114 -7.60 3.50 9.49
C VAL A 114 -6.19 4.08 9.60
N PRO A 115 -6.02 5.35 10.01
CA PRO A 115 -4.72 5.97 10.23
C PRO A 115 -4.06 5.58 11.56
N GLY A 116 -2.78 5.93 11.72
CA GLY A 116 -2.02 5.76 12.96
C GLY A 116 -0.88 4.76 12.87
N ARG A 117 -0.43 4.42 11.65
CA ARG A 117 0.71 3.50 11.47
C ARG A 117 2.00 4.16 11.97
N LYS A 118 2.73 3.42 12.81
CA LYS A 118 4.06 3.81 13.28
C LYS A 118 5.07 3.63 12.15
N VAL A 119 5.97 4.61 12.00
CA VAL A 119 7.06 4.53 11.03
C VAL A 119 8.17 3.64 11.58
N CYS A 120 8.65 2.71 10.75
CA CYS A 120 9.93 2.05 10.99
C CYS A 120 11.03 2.78 10.21
N ASN A 121 12.08 3.21 10.90
CA ASN A 121 13.25 3.82 10.26
C ASN A 121 14.33 2.78 9.89
N LEU A 122 14.16 1.53 10.31
CA LEU A 122 15.07 0.43 9.99
C LEU A 122 14.62 -0.25 8.69
N ALA A 123 15.58 -0.56 7.82
CA ALA A 123 15.31 -1.36 6.63
C ALA A 123 15.11 -2.83 7.04
N PHE A 124 14.26 -3.53 6.28
CA PHE A 124 14.11 -4.97 6.47
C PHE A 124 15.09 -5.73 5.56
N ASP A 125 16.15 -6.31 6.13
CA ASP A 125 17.25 -6.99 5.41
C ASP A 125 16.89 -8.37 4.80
N ARG A 126 15.61 -8.78 4.82
CA ARG A 126 15.18 -10.05 4.19
C ARG A 126 14.36 -9.82 2.93
N ASN A 127 14.82 -10.43 1.83
CA ASN A 127 14.06 -10.65 0.61
C ASN A 127 12.93 -11.67 0.84
N TYR A 128 11.79 -11.24 1.40
CA TYR A 128 10.66 -12.12 1.74
C TYR A 128 9.81 -12.59 0.57
N PHE A 129 10.05 -12.12 -0.66
CA PHE A 129 9.21 -12.48 -1.80
C PHE A 129 9.39 -13.93 -2.29
N THR A 130 10.19 -14.77 -1.64
CA THR A 130 10.42 -16.17 -2.04
C THR A 130 9.36 -17.17 -1.58
N ALA A 131 8.41 -16.80 -0.71
CA ALA A 131 7.34 -17.71 -0.28
C ALA A 131 6.03 -16.99 0.12
N ALA A 132 5.26 -16.52 -0.86
CA ALA A 132 3.96 -15.88 -0.64
C ALA A 132 2.82 -16.84 -1.03
N GLY A 133 2.27 -17.56 -0.04
CA GLY A 133 0.97 -18.23 -0.15
C GLY A 133 -0.21 -17.24 -0.08
N GLU A 134 -1.43 -17.77 -0.11
CA GLU A 134 -2.76 -17.10 -0.22
C GLU A 134 -3.04 -15.91 0.72
N SER A 135 -2.14 -15.58 1.64
CA SER A 135 -2.31 -14.64 2.75
C SER A 135 -2.14 -13.15 2.40
N HIS A 136 -1.52 -12.79 1.27
CA HIS A 136 -1.00 -11.43 1.12
C HIS A 136 -2.03 -10.40 0.60
N ILE A 137 -2.92 -10.76 -0.35
CA ILE A 137 -4.02 -9.87 -0.82
C ILE A 137 -4.94 -9.58 0.35
N VAL A 138 -5.23 -10.64 1.08
CA VAL A 138 -5.95 -10.57 2.35
C VAL A 138 -5.18 -9.73 3.37
N ALA A 139 -3.85 -9.70 3.41
CA ALA A 139 -3.10 -8.85 4.35
C ALA A 139 -3.26 -7.35 4.06
N PHE A 140 -3.12 -6.88 2.81
CA PHE A 140 -3.34 -5.46 2.47
C PHE A 140 -4.78 -5.02 2.79
N PHE A 141 -5.78 -5.82 2.39
CA PHE A 141 -7.18 -5.50 2.63
C PHE A 141 -7.58 -5.71 4.10
N ARG A 142 -7.08 -6.73 4.80
CA ARG A 142 -7.28 -6.91 6.26
C ARG A 142 -6.67 -5.78 7.07
N ILE A 143 -5.51 -5.25 6.67
CA ILE A 143 -4.88 -4.08 7.31
C ILE A 143 -5.80 -2.86 7.23
N GLN A 144 -6.61 -2.73 6.17
CA GLN A 144 -7.63 -1.70 6.03
C GLN A 144 -9.02 -2.14 6.54
N ARG A 145 -9.11 -3.25 7.28
CA ARG A 145 -10.38 -3.90 7.70
C ARG A 145 -11.37 -4.23 6.57
N TYR A 146 -10.91 -4.21 5.32
CA TYR A 146 -11.67 -4.68 4.18
C TYR A 146 -11.58 -6.20 4.12
N LEU A 147 -12.66 -6.89 4.46
CA LEU A 147 -12.81 -8.33 4.23
C LEU A 147 -13.61 -8.49 2.92
N PRO A 148 -12.94 -8.80 1.78
CA PRO A 148 -13.66 -8.97 0.52
C PRO A 148 -14.63 -10.15 0.62
N MET A 149 -15.89 -9.95 0.24
CA MET A 149 -16.77 -11.07 -0.08
C MET A 149 -16.32 -11.70 -1.40
N ARG A 150 -16.70 -12.96 -1.70
CA ARG A 150 -16.21 -13.70 -2.91
C ARG A 150 -16.30 -12.90 -4.23
N GLY A 151 -17.27 -11.99 -4.37
CA GLY A 151 -17.41 -11.12 -5.54
C GLY A 151 -16.36 -10.01 -5.63
N ASP A 152 -15.93 -9.45 -4.50
CA ASP A 152 -14.95 -8.37 -4.43
C ASP A 152 -13.55 -8.87 -4.83
N PHE A 153 -13.26 -10.14 -4.57
CA PHE A 153 -11.98 -10.75 -4.95
C PHE A 153 -11.73 -10.72 -6.46
N GLN A 154 -12.76 -10.98 -7.29
CA GLN A 154 -12.62 -10.94 -8.75
C GLN A 154 -12.46 -9.50 -9.26
N MET A 155 -13.11 -8.54 -8.62
CA MET A 155 -12.93 -7.13 -8.91
C MET A 155 -11.51 -6.67 -8.55
N LEU A 156 -11.01 -7.03 -7.37
CA LEU A 156 -9.65 -6.74 -6.92
C LEU A 156 -8.60 -7.41 -7.83
N LYS A 157 -8.88 -8.62 -8.31
CA LYS A 157 -8.08 -9.34 -9.31
C LYS A 157 -8.03 -8.59 -10.64
N LYS A 158 -9.16 -8.01 -11.08
CA LYS A 158 -9.25 -7.17 -12.28
C LYS A 158 -8.49 -5.85 -12.10
N VAL A 159 -8.64 -5.18 -10.96
CA VAL A 159 -7.88 -3.96 -10.61
C VAL A 159 -6.39 -4.26 -10.57
N TYR A 160 -5.99 -5.35 -9.91
CA TYR A 160 -4.60 -5.82 -9.86
C TYR A 160 -4.04 -6.12 -11.24
N ASN A 161 -4.76 -6.87 -12.09
CA ASN A 161 -4.31 -7.17 -13.46
C ASN A 161 -4.25 -5.94 -14.36
N THR A 162 -5.06 -4.92 -14.09
CA THR A 162 -4.98 -3.62 -14.78
C THR A 162 -3.80 -2.78 -14.25
N CYS A 163 -3.37 -3.04 -13.02
CA CYS A 163 -2.36 -2.27 -12.29
C CYS A 163 -0.96 -2.91 -12.23
N VAL A 164 -0.81 -4.21 -12.47
CA VAL A 164 0.45 -4.92 -12.29
C VAL A 164 0.66 -5.88 -13.45
N THR A 165 1.47 -5.46 -14.42
CA THR A 165 1.80 -6.26 -15.62
C THR A 165 3.05 -7.12 -15.47
N SER A 166 3.62 -7.27 -14.26
CA SER A 166 4.83 -8.09 -14.08
C SER A 166 4.48 -9.58 -14.02
N SER A 167 5.26 -10.40 -14.73
CA SER A 167 5.12 -11.86 -14.83
C SER A 167 5.13 -12.56 -13.47
N ILE A 168 5.76 -11.95 -12.47
CA ILE A 168 5.79 -12.44 -11.09
C ILE A 168 4.38 -12.36 -10.48
N GLY A 169 3.63 -11.27 -10.68
CA GLY A 169 2.26 -11.13 -10.16
C GLY A 169 1.25 -12.10 -10.76
N TRP A 170 1.45 -12.49 -12.03
CA TRP A 170 0.57 -13.42 -12.75
C TRP A 170 0.68 -14.87 -12.26
N VAL A 171 1.90 -15.35 -11.97
CA VAL A 171 2.15 -16.74 -11.53
C VAL A 171 1.48 -17.05 -10.18
N TYR A 172 1.33 -16.06 -9.29
CA TYR A 172 0.67 -16.25 -7.99
C TYR A 172 -0.85 -16.22 -8.08
N LEU A 173 -1.42 -15.54 -9.08
CA LEU A 173 -2.87 -15.32 -9.21
C LEU A 173 -3.61 -16.53 -9.79
N THR A 174 -2.92 -17.36 -10.57
CA THR A 174 -3.42 -18.63 -11.14
C THR A 174 -3.40 -19.80 -10.16
N ARG A 175 -2.67 -19.69 -9.03
CA ARG A 175 -2.65 -20.70 -7.96
C ARG A 175 -3.71 -20.47 -6.86
N ILE A 176 -4.51 -19.41 -6.98
CA ILE A 176 -5.59 -19.02 -6.04
C ILE A 176 -6.98 -19.48 -6.54
N LEU A 177 -7.06 -20.08 -7.74
CA LEU A 177 -8.25 -20.78 -8.24
C LEU A 177 -8.03 -22.28 -8.14
#